data_AF-A0A7V9U1P6-F1
#
_entry.id   AF-A0A7V9U1P6-F1
#
_cell.length_a   1.000
_cell.length_b   1.000
_cell.length_c   1.000
_cell.angle_alpha   90.00
_cell.angle_beta   90.00
_cell.angle_gamma   90.00
#
_symmetry.space_group_name_H-M   'P 1'
#
loop_
_entity.id
_entity.type
_entity.pdbx_description
1 polymer ?
#
loop_
_entity_poly.entity_id
_entity_poly.type
_entity_poly.pdbx_seq_one_letter_code
_entity_poly.pdbx_strand_id
1 'polypeptide(L)'
;MLTPVTNSITRTNEAEADMFGLNVAREPDGFARAALRLSEYRKMEPGPIEEMIFYDHPSGRTRIYKSMVWKAEQLRSETGGP
;
A
#
# COMPACT_ATOMS: atom_id res chain seq x y z
N MET A 1 -12.09 22.97 -8.88
CA MET A 1 -11.30 22.24 -7.86
C MET A 1 -11.93 20.86 -7.68
N LEU A 2 -11.32 19.79 -8.22
CA LEU A 2 -11.77 18.39 -8.07
C LEU A 2 -10.72 17.50 -7.38
N THR A 3 -9.70 18.12 -6.77
CA THR A 3 -8.48 17.45 -6.29
C THR A 3 -8.74 16.26 -5.35
N PRO A 4 -9.67 16.30 -4.38
CA PRO A 4 -9.95 15.13 -3.55
C PRO A 4 -10.54 13.94 -4.33
N VAL A 5 -11.32 14.22 -5.39
CA VAL A 5 -11.89 13.19 -6.26
C VAL A 5 -10.79 12.56 -7.11
N THR A 6 -9.95 13.38 -7.75
CA THR A 6 -8.82 12.87 -8.54
C THR A 6 -7.82 12.11 -7.67
N ASN A 7 -7.52 12.60 -6.46
CA ASN A 7 -6.67 11.89 -5.49
C ASN A 7 -7.25 10.53 -5.11
N SER A 8 -8.57 10.44 -4.93
CA SER A 8 -9.24 9.18 -4.60
C SER A 8 -9.16 8.19 -5.76
N ILE A 9 -9.35 8.64 -7.00
CA ILE A 9 -9.22 7.80 -8.20
C ILE A 9 -7.78 7.30 -8.34
N THR A 10 -6.79 8.20 -8.26
CA THR A 10 -5.36 7.83 -8.33
C THR A 10 -5.00 6.85 -7.23
N ARG A 11 -5.45 7.07 -5.99
CA ARG A 11 -5.15 6.19 -4.86
C ARG A 11 -5.71 4.78 -5.05
N THR A 12 -6.89 4.65 -5.68
CA THR A 12 -7.44 3.34 -6.05
C THR A 12 -6.58 2.65 -7.09
N ASN A 13 -6.23 3.34 -8.17
CA ASN A 13 -5.37 2.79 -9.23
C ASN A 13 -4.00 2.35 -8.68
N GLU A 14 -3.41 3.13 -7.79
CA GLU A 14 -2.16 2.81 -7.11
C GLU A 14 -2.28 1.59 -6.21
N ALA A 15 -3.38 1.45 -5.48
CA ALA A 15 -3.62 0.27 -4.67
C ALA A 15 -3.76 -1.00 -5.52
N GLU A 16 -4.38 -0.90 -6.69
CA GLU A 16 -4.48 -2.00 -7.66
C GLU A 16 -3.11 -2.33 -8.27
N ALA A 17 -2.32 -1.31 -8.62
CA ALA A 17 -0.96 -1.47 -9.14
C ALA A 17 -0.02 -2.12 -8.13
N ASP A 18 -0.09 -1.71 -6.86
CA ASP A 18 0.68 -2.31 -5.76
C ASP A 18 0.35 -3.81 -5.62
N MET A 19 -0.94 -4.16 -5.62
CA MET A 19 -1.39 -5.57 -5.54
C MET A 19 -0.97 -6.39 -6.77
N PHE A 20 -1.07 -5.81 -7.96
CA PHE A 20 -0.56 -6.44 -9.18
C PHE A 20 0.95 -6.72 -9.06
N GLY A 21 1.74 -5.74 -8.61
CA GLY A 21 3.17 -5.88 -8.38
C GLY A 21 3.50 -6.97 -7.37
N LEU A 22 2.78 -7.03 -6.24
CA LEU A 22 2.94 -8.09 -5.23
C LEU A 22 2.64 -9.47 -5.80
N ASN A 23 1.56 -9.61 -6.57
CA ASN A 23 1.17 -10.89 -7.17
C ASN A 23 2.19 -11.38 -8.21
N VAL A 24 2.79 -10.47 -8.99
CA VAL A 24 3.79 -10.81 -10.01
C VAL A 24 5.16 -11.09 -9.39
N ALA A 25 5.64 -10.21 -8.51
CA ALA A 25 7.00 -10.29 -7.98
C ALA A 25 7.12 -11.30 -6.82
N ARG A 26 6.04 -11.51 -6.06
CA ARG A 26 6.03 -12.29 -4.81
C ARG A 26 7.05 -11.82 -3.77
N GLU A 27 7.35 -10.53 -3.74
CA GLU A 27 8.37 -9.91 -2.88
C GLU A 27 7.78 -8.88 -1.89
N PRO A 28 6.94 -9.31 -0.92
CA PRO A 28 6.26 -8.39 -0.01
C PRO A 28 7.22 -7.66 0.93
N ASP A 29 8.31 -8.31 1.36
CA ASP A 29 9.31 -7.68 2.22
C ASP A 29 10.15 -6.65 1.45
N GLY A 30 10.44 -6.91 0.17
CA GLY A 30 11.10 -5.97 -0.74
C GLY A 30 10.26 -4.71 -0.96
N PHE A 31 8.97 -4.90 -1.25
CA PHE A 31 8.02 -3.80 -1.41
C PHE A 31 7.88 -2.97 -0.12
N ALA A 32 7.72 -3.62 1.04
CA ALA A 32 7.64 -2.93 2.33
C ALA A 32 8.92 -2.15 2.64
N ARG A 33 10.09 -2.70 2.31
CA ARG A 33 11.39 -2.03 2.50
C ARG A 33 11.54 -0.80 1.60
N ALA A 34 11.05 -0.86 0.36
CA ALA A 34 11.02 0.30 -0.52
C ALA A 34 10.12 1.41 0.05
N ALA A 35 8.92 1.06 0.55
CA ALA A 35 8.03 2.01 1.22
C ALA A 35 8.66 2.62 2.49
N LEU A 36 9.37 1.83 3.29
CA LEU A 36 10.10 2.31 4.47
C LEU A 36 11.20 3.31 4.12
N ARG A 37 11.96 3.09 3.04
CA ARG A 37 13.01 4.05 2.63
C ARG A 37 12.43 5.43 2.26
N LEU A 38 11.22 5.45 1.71
CA LEU A 38 10.53 6.70 1.39
C LEU A 38 10.01 7.45 2.64
N SER A 39 10.00 6.81 3.81
CA SER A 39 9.65 7.45 5.09
C SER A 39 10.57 8.60 5.47
N GLU A 40 11.81 8.60 5.00
CA GLU A 40 12.78 9.69 5.23
C GLU A 40 12.25 11.03 4.72
N TYR A 41 11.43 11.01 3.67
CA TYR A 41 10.93 12.20 2.97
C TYR A 41 9.41 12.35 3.04
N ARG A 42 8.68 11.40 3.64
CA ARG A 42 7.21 11.37 3.67
C ARG A 42 6.67 10.92 5.02
N LYS A 43 5.58 11.55 5.47
CA LYS A 43 4.84 11.11 6.66
C LYS A 43 4.27 9.71 6.43
N MET A 44 4.63 8.78 7.32
CA MET A 44 4.26 7.37 7.17
C MET A 44 2.80 7.08 7.51
N GLU A 45 2.27 7.73 8.53
CA GLU A 45 0.94 7.48 9.08
C GLU A 45 0.15 8.79 9.17
N PRO A 46 -0.35 9.32 8.03
CA PRO A 46 -1.32 10.40 8.03
C PRO A 46 -2.65 9.96 8.66
N GLY A 47 -3.43 10.93 9.16
CA GLY A 47 -4.80 10.65 9.59
C GLY A 47 -5.71 10.33 8.39
N PRO A 48 -6.84 9.63 8.58
CA PRO A 48 -7.70 9.22 7.46
C PRO A 48 -8.21 10.38 6.59
N ILE A 49 -8.56 11.51 7.21
CA ILE A 49 -9.01 12.72 6.49
C ILE A 49 -7.84 13.39 5.76
N GLU A 50 -6.66 13.40 6.38
CA GLU A 50 -5.44 13.93 5.77
C GLU A 50 -5.05 13.14 4.52
N GLU A 51 -5.04 11.81 4.62
CA GLU A 51 -4.80 10.91 3.49
C GLU A 51 -5.86 11.13 2.41
N MET A 52 -7.15 11.16 2.78
CA MET A 52 -8.25 11.33 1.83
C MET A 52 -8.14 12.62 1.00
N ILE A 53 -7.80 13.74 1.64
CA ILE A 53 -7.80 15.06 1.00
C ILE A 53 -6.48 15.34 0.29
N PHE A 54 -5.34 15.05 0.92
CA PHE A 54 -4.03 15.54 0.46
C PHE A 54 -3.19 14.49 -0.27
N TYR A 55 -3.46 13.19 -0.09
CA TYR A 55 -2.62 12.14 -0.63
C TYR A 55 -3.28 11.54 -1.88
N ASP A 56 -2.58 11.65 -2.99
CA ASP A 56 -2.94 11.02 -4.27
C ASP A 56 -2.56 9.54 -4.32
N HIS A 57 -1.70 9.06 -3.43
CA HIS A 57 -1.26 7.66 -3.31
C HIS A 57 -1.49 7.13 -1.89
N PRO A 58 -1.60 5.80 -1.67
CA PRO A 58 -1.66 5.25 -0.33
C PRO A 58 -0.42 5.61 0.50
N SER A 59 -0.61 5.86 1.79
CA SER A 59 0.48 6.15 2.72
C SER A 59 1.48 4.99 2.82
N GLY A 60 2.72 5.30 3.22
CA GLY A 60 3.76 4.29 3.40
C GLY A 60 3.35 3.20 4.39
N ARG A 61 2.65 3.58 5.47
CA ARG A 61 2.04 2.61 6.40
C ARG A 61 1.03 1.70 5.69
N THR A 62 0.08 2.26 4.94
CA THR A 62 -0.93 1.47 4.22
C THR A 62 -0.28 0.48 3.26
N ARG A 63 0.74 0.92 2.52
CA ARG A 63 1.53 0.09 1.60
C ARG A 63 2.22 -1.07 2.32
N ILE A 64 2.90 -0.80 3.44
CA ILE A 64 3.56 -1.85 4.25
C ILE A 64 2.54 -2.82 4.81
N TYR A 65 1.45 -2.31 5.40
CA TYR A 65 0.41 -3.13 6.01
C TYR A 65 -0.20 -4.10 4.99
N LYS A 66 -0.61 -3.59 3.81
CA LYS A 66 -1.16 -4.43 2.74
C LYS A 66 -0.17 -5.49 2.26
N SER A 67 1.12 -5.16 2.18
CA SER A 67 2.16 -6.13 1.83
C SER A 67 2.29 -7.27 2.85
N MET A 68 2.17 -6.95 4.14
CA MET A 68 2.22 -7.96 5.21
C MET A 68 0.95 -8.80 5.27
N VAL A 69 -0.23 -8.22 5.01
CA VAL A 69 -1.48 -8.96 4.85
C VAL A 69 -1.37 -9.94 3.69
N TRP A 70 -0.93 -9.47 2.52
CA TRP A 70 -0.69 -10.33 1.36
C TRP A 70 0.26 -11.49 1.70
N LYS A 71 1.38 -11.20 2.37
CA LYS A 71 2.35 -12.23 2.80
C LYS A 71 1.69 -13.28 3.71
N ALA A 72 0.90 -12.84 4.69
CA ALA A 72 0.21 -13.74 5.61
C ALA A 72 -0.82 -14.61 4.89
N GLU A 73 -1.54 -14.06 3.91
CA GLU A 73 -2.49 -14.80 3.09
C GLU A 73 -1.81 -15.87 2.23
N GLN A 74 -0.70 -15.53 1.57
CA GLN A 74 0.05 -16.51 0.78
C GLN A 74 0.63 -17.63 1.64
N LEU A 75 1.20 -17.30 2.81
CA LEU A 75 1.72 -18.29 3.75
C LEU A 75 0.61 -19.23 4.25
N ARG A 76 -0.56 -18.69 4.59
CA ARG A 76 -1.73 -19.50 4.98
C ARG A 76 -2.14 -20.46 3.87
N SER A 77 -2.20 -19.99 2.62
CA SER A 77 -2.51 -20.83 1.46
C SER A 77 -1.49 -21.95 1.25
N GLU A 78 -0.21 -21.69 1.50
CA GLU A 78 0.87 -22.68 1.38
C GLU A 78 0.84 -23.73 2.50
N THR A 79 0.46 -23.34 3.73
CA THR A 79 0.43 -24.26 4.88
C THR A 79 -0.90 -25.01 5.05
N GLY A 80 -1.90 -24.74 4.22
CA GLY A 80 -3.24 -25.36 4.35
C GLY A 80 -3.94 -24.98 5.65
N GLY A 81 -3.62 -23.81 6.20
CA GLY A 81 -4.25 -23.31 7.42
C GLY A 81 -5.75 -23.06 7.22
N PRO A 82 -6.57 -23.10 8.30
CA PRO A 82 -8.01 -22.85 8.22
C PRO A 82 -8.31 -21.47 7.60
#